data_AF-A0A7Y7DGJ8-F1
#
_entry.id   AF-A0A7Y7DGJ8-F1
#
_cell.length_a   1.000
_cell.length_b   1.000
_cell.length_c   1.000
_cell.angle_alpha   90.00
_cell.angle_beta   90.00
_cell.angle_gamma   90.00
#
_symmetry.space_group_name_H-M   'P 1'
#
loop_
_entity.id
_entity.type
_entity.pdbx_description
1 polymer ?
#
loop_
_entity_poly.entity_id
_entity_poly.type
_entity_poly.pdbx_seq_one_letter_code
_entity_poly.pdbx_strand_id
1 'polypeptide(L)'
;MSRFVVSFLPMFCLLIAACEAQTNKNRGLSLKWELLENQFEAPAHHKARFLIENQTGLPIEPGWKLYFNSIFFDLNAQIENPDVELKHLAGDFFVLTGKGKDAGIARGESLSITYRSRNPHLKNHHAPEAPIFSLANGTLVSNMQFEISEMSVWDMRKQAGDSKLPI
;
A
#
# COMPACT_ATOMS: atom_id res chain seq x y z
N MET A 1 -55.25 -7.52 -42.43
CA MET A 1 -53.84 -7.94 -42.26
C MET A 1 -53.12 -6.87 -41.45
N SER A 2 -52.99 -7.05 -40.13
CA SER A 2 -52.30 -6.10 -39.24
C SER A 2 -51.03 -6.75 -38.73
N ARG A 3 -49.87 -6.18 -39.06
CA ARG A 3 -48.56 -6.64 -38.58
C ARG A 3 -48.24 -5.91 -37.28
N PHE A 4 -48.28 -6.63 -36.16
CA PHE A 4 -47.66 -6.21 -34.91
C PHE A 4 -46.13 -6.29 -35.07
N VAL A 5 -45.47 -5.14 -35.20
CA VAL A 5 -44.02 -5.03 -35.00
C VAL A 5 -43.82 -4.76 -33.51
N VAL A 6 -43.55 -5.83 -32.76
CA VAL A 6 -43.17 -5.70 -31.34
C VAL A 6 -41.76 -5.12 -31.29
N SER A 7 -41.69 -3.85 -30.87
CA SER A 7 -40.45 -3.11 -30.65
C SER A 7 -39.68 -3.76 -29.49
N PHE A 8 -38.68 -4.57 -29.82
CA PHE A 8 -37.72 -5.17 -28.87
C PHE A 8 -36.55 -4.23 -28.52
N LEU A 9 -36.61 -2.96 -28.92
CA LEU A 9 -35.51 -2.00 -28.76
C LEU A 9 -35.30 -1.42 -27.33
N PRO A 10 -36.31 -1.29 -26.43
CA PRO A 10 -36.07 -0.66 -25.13
C PRO A 10 -35.44 -1.62 -24.08
N MET A 11 -35.47 -2.95 -24.32
CA MET A 11 -34.97 -3.94 -23.35
C MET A 11 -33.44 -4.11 -23.42
N PHE A 12 -32.82 -3.85 -24.58
CA PHE A 12 -31.37 -3.95 -24.75
C PHE A 12 -30.62 -2.76 -24.12
N CYS A 13 -31.22 -1.57 -24.06
CA CYS A 13 -30.61 -0.40 -23.41
C CYS A 13 -30.52 -0.55 -21.87
N LEU A 14 -31.43 -1.29 -21.24
CA LEU A 14 -31.42 -1.53 -19.79
C LEU A 14 -30.25 -2.44 -19.35
N LEU A 15 -29.78 -3.33 -20.22
CA LEU A 15 -28.69 -4.26 -19.90
C LEU A 15 -27.31 -3.58 -19.93
N ILE A 16 -27.14 -2.54 -20.74
CA ILE A 16 -25.86 -1.81 -20.87
C ILE A 16 -25.65 -0.89 -19.65
N ALA A 17 -26.72 -0.24 -19.17
CA ALA A 17 -26.65 0.63 -17.97
C ALA A 17 -26.38 -0.16 -16.67
N ALA A 18 -26.80 -1.43 -16.59
CA ALA A 18 -26.55 -2.28 -15.42
C ALA A 18 -25.07 -2.70 -15.30
N CYS A 19 -24.32 -2.74 -16.41
CA CYS A 19 -22.91 -3.12 -16.40
C CYS A 19 -21.98 -2.00 -15.90
N GLU A 20 -22.37 -0.73 -16.06
CA GLU A 20 -21.60 0.43 -15.57
C GLU A 20 -21.79 0.69 -14.06
N ALA A 21 -22.90 0.23 -13.47
CA ALA A 21 -23.17 0.41 -12.06
C ALA A 21 -22.29 -0.46 -11.14
N GLN A 22 -21.61 -1.49 -11.69
CA GLN A 22 -20.84 -2.46 -10.91
C GLN A 22 -19.33 -2.16 -10.82
N THR A 23 -18.87 -1.03 -11.36
CA THR A 23 -17.48 -0.55 -11.21
C THR A 23 -17.25 0.41 -10.04
N ASN A 24 -18.28 0.72 -9.24
CA ASN A 24 -18.07 1.40 -7.96
C ASN A 24 -17.64 0.38 -6.90
N LYS A 25 -16.45 -0.21 -7.10
CA LYS A 25 -15.62 -0.65 -5.98
C LYS A 25 -15.50 0.57 -5.08
N ASN A 26 -16.08 0.49 -3.88
CA ASN A 26 -16.09 1.54 -2.87
C ASN A 26 -14.70 2.22 -2.85
N ARG A 27 -14.57 3.42 -3.44
CA ARG A 27 -13.29 4.12 -3.62
C ARG A 27 -12.83 4.58 -2.24
N GLY A 28 -12.10 3.71 -1.56
CA GLY A 28 -11.69 3.86 -0.18
C GLY A 28 -10.27 4.40 -0.08
N LEU A 29 -9.48 3.79 0.79
CA LEU A 29 -8.04 4.05 0.87
C LEU A 29 -7.30 2.89 0.20
N SER A 30 -6.35 3.19 -0.66
CA SER A 30 -5.42 2.16 -1.15
C SER A 30 -4.10 2.30 -0.42
N LEU A 31 -3.55 1.19 0.06
CA LEU A 31 -2.22 1.10 0.62
C LEU A 31 -1.44 0.08 -0.19
N LYS A 32 -0.27 0.46 -0.66
CA LYS A 32 0.66 -0.45 -1.32
C LYS A 32 2.01 -0.42 -0.60
N TRP A 33 2.57 -1.58 -0.30
CA TRP A 33 3.98 -1.68 0.09
C TRP A 33 4.80 -2.21 -1.08
N GLU A 34 5.94 -1.60 -1.37
CA GLU A 34 6.79 -1.97 -2.50
C GLU A 34 8.26 -2.05 -2.09
N LEU A 35 8.90 -3.18 -2.37
CA LEU A 35 10.35 -3.29 -2.31
C LEU A 35 10.97 -2.62 -3.54
N LEU A 36 11.78 -1.58 -3.33
CA LEU A 36 12.39 -0.78 -4.40
C LEU A 36 13.82 -1.25 -4.72
N GLU A 37 14.58 -1.59 -3.68
CA GLU A 37 15.98 -2.00 -3.77
C GLU A 37 16.28 -3.02 -2.67
N ASN A 38 17.10 -4.01 -2.96
CA ASN A 38 17.53 -5.00 -1.98
C ASN A 38 18.98 -5.43 -2.26
N GLN A 39 19.88 -5.09 -1.36
CA GLN A 39 21.31 -5.34 -1.44
C GLN A 39 21.72 -6.30 -0.32
N PHE A 40 22.19 -7.49 -0.70
CA PHE A 40 22.59 -8.53 0.24
C PHE A 40 24.07 -8.45 0.63
N GLU A 41 24.91 -7.87 -0.22
CA GLU A 41 26.34 -7.68 0.04
C GLU A 41 26.60 -6.47 0.94
N ALA A 42 27.71 -6.49 1.67
CA ALA A 42 28.05 -5.41 2.59
C ALA A 42 28.34 -4.09 1.83
N PRO A 43 27.74 -2.94 2.25
CA PRO A 43 26.77 -2.81 3.33
C PRO A 43 25.37 -3.24 2.88
N ALA A 44 24.84 -4.27 3.55
CA ALA A 44 23.55 -4.85 3.21
C ALA A 44 22.43 -3.90 3.62
N HIS A 45 21.38 -3.81 2.82
CA HIS A 45 20.26 -2.92 3.06
C HIS A 45 19.08 -3.25 2.14
N HIS A 46 17.92 -2.69 2.44
CA HIS A 46 16.84 -2.58 1.47
C HIS A 46 16.21 -1.19 1.52
N LYS A 47 15.63 -0.78 0.39
CA LYS A 47 14.80 0.41 0.28
C LYS A 47 13.40 -0.03 -0.10
N ALA A 48 12.40 0.50 0.59
CA ALA A 48 11.01 0.18 0.32
C ALA A 48 10.11 1.40 0.51
N ARG A 49 8.88 1.30 0.00
CA ARG A 49 7.91 2.39 0.00
C ARG A 49 6.55 1.92 0.45
N PHE A 50 5.89 2.71 1.28
CA PHE A 50 4.43 2.70 1.42
C PHE A 50 3.84 3.78 0.51
N LEU A 51 2.92 3.41 -0.37
CA LEU A 51 2.15 4.34 -1.19
C LEU A 51 0.71 4.34 -0.67
N ILE A 52 0.25 5.48 -0.18
CA ILE A 52 -1.12 5.68 0.30
C ILE A 52 -1.86 6.50 -0.75
N GLU A 53 -2.91 5.96 -1.35
CA GLU A 53 -3.76 6.68 -2.30
C GLU A 53 -5.10 7.02 -1.66
N ASN A 54 -5.42 8.31 -1.59
CA ASN A 54 -6.69 8.78 -1.07
C ASN A 54 -7.76 8.75 -2.18
N GLN A 55 -8.42 7.60 -2.33
CA GLN A 55 -9.54 7.48 -3.26
C GLN A 55 -10.88 7.86 -2.61
N THR A 56 -10.87 8.29 -1.34
CA THR A 56 -12.07 8.67 -0.59
C THR A 56 -12.69 9.98 -1.09
N GLY A 57 -13.88 10.31 -0.60
CA GLY A 57 -14.58 11.56 -0.96
C GLY A 57 -14.01 12.84 -0.32
N LEU A 58 -13.09 12.72 0.64
CA LEU A 58 -12.59 13.83 1.47
C LEU A 58 -11.06 13.83 1.54
N PRO A 59 -10.41 15.00 1.77
CA PRO A 59 -8.98 15.03 2.06
C PRO A 59 -8.66 14.31 3.38
N ILE A 60 -7.46 13.72 3.45
CA ILE A 60 -6.89 13.17 4.68
C ILE A 60 -5.97 14.22 5.27
N GLU A 61 -6.35 14.79 6.40
CA GLU A 61 -5.57 15.79 7.10
C GLU A 61 -4.33 15.18 7.79
N PRO A 62 -3.24 15.95 7.98
CA PRO A 62 -2.14 15.56 8.86
C PRO A 62 -2.63 15.14 10.25
N GLY A 63 -1.90 14.22 10.87
CA GLY A 63 -2.22 13.57 12.15
C GLY A 63 -2.72 12.13 12.00
N TRP A 64 -2.84 11.62 10.77
CA TRP A 64 -3.17 10.22 10.51
C TRP A 64 -2.08 9.26 11.00
N LYS A 65 -2.47 8.00 11.20
CA LYS A 65 -1.60 6.91 11.65
C LYS A 65 -1.81 5.66 10.82
N LEU A 66 -0.72 5.02 10.41
CA LEU A 66 -0.70 3.70 9.81
C LEU A 66 0.01 2.75 10.77
N TYR A 67 -0.76 1.89 11.40
CA TYR A 67 -0.25 0.79 12.22
C TYR A 67 -0.05 -0.45 11.36
N PHE A 68 0.98 -1.24 11.66
CA PHE A 68 1.24 -2.51 10.95
C PHE A 68 2.13 -3.42 11.79
N ASN A 69 2.14 -4.70 11.44
CA ASN A 69 3.08 -5.67 11.99
C ASN A 69 4.21 -5.93 10.98
N SER A 70 5.44 -6.10 11.45
CA SER A 70 6.56 -6.58 10.65
C SER A 70 7.65 -7.18 11.53
N ILE A 71 7.85 -8.48 11.38
CA ILE A 71 8.81 -9.28 12.17
C ILE A 71 10.28 -8.92 11.94
N PHE A 72 10.61 -8.22 10.85
CA PHE A 72 11.98 -7.86 10.48
C PHE A 72 12.15 -6.38 10.07
N PHE A 73 11.26 -5.51 10.54
CA PHE A 73 11.45 -4.07 10.34
C PHE A 73 12.69 -3.58 11.11
N ASP A 74 13.62 -2.89 10.44
CA ASP A 74 14.79 -2.34 11.12
C ASP A 74 14.39 -1.17 12.01
N LEU A 75 14.64 -1.30 13.31
CA LEU A 75 14.37 -0.28 14.32
C LEU A 75 15.10 1.05 14.06
N ASN A 76 16.14 1.03 13.23
CA ASN A 76 16.90 2.22 12.84
C ASN A 76 16.75 2.53 11.35
N ALA A 77 15.66 2.08 10.73
CA ALA A 77 15.31 2.49 9.39
C ALA A 77 15.18 4.01 9.32
N GLN A 78 15.66 4.58 8.24
CA GLN A 78 15.60 6.02 7.97
C GLN A 78 14.39 6.28 7.07
N ILE A 79 13.43 7.07 7.56
CA ILE A 79 12.33 7.58 6.76
C ILE A 79 12.83 8.77 5.95
N GLU A 80 12.65 8.75 4.64
CA GLU A 80 13.09 9.83 3.74
C GLU A 80 12.12 11.03 3.74
N ASN A 81 10.88 10.81 4.18
CA ASN A 81 9.84 11.82 4.29
C ASN A 81 9.94 12.54 5.65
N PRO A 82 10.35 13.82 5.70
CA PRO A 82 10.58 14.52 6.98
C PRO A 82 9.30 14.73 7.80
N ASP A 83 8.14 14.75 7.14
CA ASP A 83 6.84 14.95 7.77
C ASP A 83 6.19 13.66 8.29
N VAL A 84 6.89 12.53 8.17
CA VAL A 84 6.44 11.22 8.62
C VAL A 84 7.39 10.65 9.65
N GLU A 85 6.84 10.25 10.79
CA GLU A 85 7.59 9.65 11.89
C GLU A 85 7.26 8.16 11.99
N LEU A 86 8.30 7.31 12.08
CA LEU A 86 8.17 5.90 12.42
C LEU A 86 8.41 5.70 13.92
N LYS A 87 7.56 4.91 14.57
CA LYS A 87 7.77 4.43 15.94
C LYS A 87 7.57 2.93 16.04
N HIS A 88 8.46 2.30 16.80
CA HIS A 88 8.25 0.96 17.34
C HIS A 88 7.37 1.04 18.59
N LEU A 89 6.36 0.19 18.68
CA LEU A 89 5.44 0.17 19.81
C LEU A 89 5.76 -0.98 20.78
N ALA A 90 5.74 -2.21 20.27
CA ALA A 90 6.09 -3.42 21.02
C ALA A 90 6.21 -4.61 20.05
N GLY A 91 7.09 -5.58 20.32
CA GLY A 91 7.20 -6.79 19.50
C GLY A 91 7.46 -6.47 18.03
N ASP A 92 6.58 -6.93 17.14
CA ASP A 92 6.58 -6.65 15.71
C ASP A 92 5.63 -5.50 15.31
N PHE A 93 5.09 -4.75 16.27
CA PHE A 93 4.07 -3.72 16.05
C PHE A 93 4.68 -2.33 15.92
N PHE A 94 4.36 -1.65 14.82
CA PHE A 94 4.89 -0.34 14.44
C PHE A 94 3.78 0.64 14.08
N VAL A 95 4.12 1.92 14.07
CA VAL A 95 3.27 2.99 13.57
C VAL A 95 4.05 4.02 12.76
N LEU A 96 3.53 4.35 11.58
CA LEU A 96 3.88 5.56 10.84
C LEU A 96 2.87 6.65 11.15
N THR A 97 3.33 7.87 11.44
CA THR A 97 2.47 9.03 11.70
C THR A 97 2.84 10.17 10.77
N GLY A 98 1.90 10.66 9.96
CA GLY A 98 2.07 11.88 9.18
C GLY A 98 1.75 13.10 10.03
N LYS A 99 2.72 13.96 10.35
CA LYS A 99 2.54 15.09 11.27
C LYS A 99 2.75 16.46 10.65
N GLY A 100 3.60 16.56 9.64
CA GLY A 100 3.86 17.84 8.98
C GLY A 100 2.77 18.21 7.98
N LYS A 101 2.80 19.47 7.53
CA LYS A 101 1.82 20.01 6.58
C LYS A 101 1.78 19.21 5.27
N ASP A 102 2.91 18.64 4.85
CA ASP A 102 3.03 17.93 3.58
C ASP A 102 2.69 16.44 3.73
N ALA A 103 2.27 16.00 4.93
CA ALA A 103 1.70 14.68 5.15
C ALA A 103 0.19 14.58 4.85
N GLY A 104 -0.48 15.71 4.56
CA GLY A 104 -1.87 15.69 4.11
C GLY A 104 -2.01 15.03 2.74
N ILE A 105 -3.10 14.29 2.51
CA ILE A 105 -3.36 13.61 1.24
C ILE A 105 -4.68 14.15 0.68
N ALA A 106 -4.58 15.01 -0.33
CA ALA A 106 -5.76 15.56 -0.99
C ALA A 106 -6.59 14.44 -1.65
N ARG A 107 -7.85 14.73 -1.94
CA ARG A 107 -8.74 13.77 -2.62
C ARG A 107 -8.17 13.42 -4.00
N GLY A 108 -8.03 12.12 -4.27
CA GLY A 108 -7.50 11.59 -5.53
C GLY A 108 -5.98 11.59 -5.61
N GLU A 109 -5.28 12.15 -4.62
CA GLU A 109 -3.83 12.22 -4.58
C GLU A 109 -3.22 11.05 -3.80
N SER A 110 -1.91 10.92 -3.90
CA SER A 110 -1.14 9.87 -3.23
C SER A 110 0.02 10.43 -2.42
N LEU A 111 0.34 9.76 -1.32
CA LEU A 111 1.53 10.03 -0.51
C LEU A 111 2.47 8.82 -0.56
N SER A 112 3.70 9.07 -1.00
CA SER A 112 4.77 8.09 -1.07
C SER A 112 5.70 8.24 0.13
N ILE A 113 5.74 7.23 1.00
CA ILE A 113 6.59 7.17 2.18
C ILE A 113 7.71 6.18 1.95
N THR A 114 8.91 6.68 1.73
CA THR A 114 10.07 5.85 1.42
C THR A 114 10.95 5.69 2.65
N TYR A 115 11.46 4.48 2.87
CA TYR A 115 12.41 4.21 3.94
C TYR A 115 13.58 3.35 3.48
N ARG A 116 14.70 3.50 4.19
CA ARG A 116 15.92 2.70 4.01
C ARG A 116 16.24 1.96 5.30
N SER A 117 16.35 0.64 5.20
CA SER A 117 16.81 -0.24 6.28
C SER A 117 18.33 -0.43 6.21
N ARG A 118 18.95 -0.92 7.29
CA ARG A 118 20.35 -1.40 7.33
C ARG A 118 20.48 -2.91 7.19
N ASN A 119 19.38 -3.61 6.92
CA ASN A 119 19.36 -5.04 6.69
C ASN A 119 18.73 -5.33 5.32
N PRO A 120 19.10 -6.42 4.64
CA PRO A 120 18.42 -6.85 3.42
C PRO A 120 17.01 -7.40 3.73
N HIS A 121 16.13 -7.36 2.74
CA HIS A 121 14.82 -7.98 2.81
C HIS A 121 14.90 -9.44 2.35
N LEU A 122 14.86 -10.40 3.28
CA LEU A 122 15.23 -11.79 2.99
C LEU A 122 14.11 -12.62 2.37
N LYS A 123 12.85 -12.33 2.68
CA LYS A 123 11.68 -13.12 2.24
C LYS A 123 10.48 -12.21 2.09
N ASN A 124 9.64 -12.49 1.09
CA ASN A 124 8.42 -11.71 0.84
C ASN A 124 7.49 -11.62 2.06
N HIS A 125 7.40 -12.68 2.86
CA HIS A 125 6.62 -12.69 4.09
C HIS A 125 7.17 -11.78 5.21
N HIS A 126 8.32 -11.13 5.00
CA HIS A 126 8.83 -10.09 5.91
C HIS A 126 8.23 -8.72 5.58
N ALA A 127 7.43 -8.60 4.51
CA ALA A 127 6.70 -7.38 4.21
C ALA A 127 5.74 -7.04 5.37
N PRO A 128 5.34 -5.77 5.51
CA PRO A 128 4.35 -5.37 6.51
C PRO A 128 3.03 -6.12 6.35
N GLU A 129 2.41 -6.46 7.47
CA GLU A 129 1.16 -7.21 7.53
C GLU A 129 0.11 -6.49 8.39
N ALA A 130 -1.15 -6.87 8.18
CA ALA A 130 -2.31 -6.42 8.95
C ALA A 130 -2.38 -4.90 9.19
N PRO A 131 -2.29 -4.06 8.14
CA PRO A 131 -2.28 -2.62 8.33
C PRO A 131 -3.62 -2.09 8.85
N ILE A 132 -3.56 -1.12 9.76
CA ILE A 132 -4.71 -0.38 10.27
C ILE A 132 -4.45 1.11 10.06
N PHE A 133 -5.36 1.78 9.36
CA PHE A 133 -5.26 3.22 9.13
C PHE A 133 -6.26 3.99 10.00
N SER A 134 -5.77 5.01 10.72
CA SER A 134 -6.56 5.90 11.56
C SER A 134 -6.40 7.34 11.09
N LEU A 135 -7.52 8.04 10.93
CA LEU A 135 -7.55 9.48 10.63
C LEU A 135 -7.12 10.29 11.86
N ALA A 136 -6.79 11.56 11.66
CA ALA A 136 -6.36 12.46 12.75
C ALA A 136 -7.37 12.56 13.91
N ASN A 137 -8.66 12.39 13.61
CA ASN A 137 -9.74 12.39 14.61
C ASN A 137 -9.92 11.03 15.33
N GLY A 138 -9.07 10.04 15.07
CA GLY A 138 -9.13 8.69 15.65
C GLY A 138 -10.04 7.71 14.90
N THR A 139 -10.78 8.15 13.88
CA THR A 139 -11.65 7.26 13.10
C THR A 139 -10.81 6.24 12.33
N LEU A 140 -11.16 4.96 12.43
CA LEU A 140 -10.52 3.89 11.67
C LEU A 140 -11.11 3.81 10.26
N VAL A 141 -10.26 3.66 9.25
CA VAL A 141 -10.68 3.43 7.87
C VAL A 141 -10.94 1.94 7.69
N SER A 142 -12.21 1.56 7.50
CA SER A 142 -12.65 0.17 7.38
C SER A 142 -12.58 -0.40 5.95
N ASN A 143 -12.54 0.47 4.94
CA ASN A 143 -12.53 0.12 3.52
C ASN A 143 -11.16 0.37 2.87
N MET A 144 -10.09 -0.11 3.51
CA MET A 144 -8.74 -0.03 2.95
C MET A 144 -8.41 -1.27 2.12
N GLN A 145 -7.85 -1.10 0.94
CA GLN A 145 -7.22 -2.17 0.17
C GLN A 145 -5.73 -2.16 0.49
N PHE A 146 -5.16 -3.34 0.70
CA PHE A 146 -3.73 -3.49 0.94
C PHE A 146 -3.12 -4.44 -0.06
N GLU A 147 -2.07 -3.97 -0.74
CA GLU A 147 -1.32 -4.72 -1.73
C GLU A 147 0.17 -4.71 -1.39
N ILE A 148 0.84 -5.83 -1.68
CA ILE A 148 2.28 -5.99 -1.47
C ILE A 148 2.91 -6.26 -2.84
N SER A 149 3.88 -5.44 -3.23
CA SER A 149 4.76 -5.69 -4.37
C SER A 149 6.07 -6.26 -3.85
N GLU A 150 6.20 -7.56 -4.02
CA GLU A 150 7.22 -8.40 -3.42
C GLU A 150 8.35 -8.77 -4.41
N MET A 151 9.40 -9.47 -3.95
CA MET A 151 10.45 -9.97 -4.86
C MET A 151 9.85 -11.00 -5.81
N SER A 152 10.20 -10.91 -7.10
CA SER A 152 9.82 -11.93 -8.06
C SER A 152 10.63 -13.22 -7.86
N VAL A 153 10.12 -14.34 -8.37
CA VAL A 153 10.87 -15.61 -8.42
C VAL A 153 12.20 -15.45 -9.18
N TRP A 154 12.26 -14.54 -10.14
CA TRP A 154 13.48 -14.26 -10.90
C TRP A 154 14.52 -13.53 -10.06
N ASP A 155 14.09 -12.57 -9.24
CA ASP A 155 14.96 -11.88 -8.28
C ASP A 155 15.53 -12.87 -7.26
N MET A 156 14.68 -13.77 -6.73
CA MET A 156 15.11 -14.82 -5.81
C MET A 156 16.11 -15.79 -6.46
N ARG A 157 15.89 -16.18 -7.72
CA ARG A 157 16.83 -17.05 -8.47
C ARG A 157 18.18 -16.39 -8.68
N LYS A 158 18.19 -15.11 -9.05
CA LYS A 158 19.43 -14.33 -9.19
C LYS A 158 20.20 -14.32 -7.88
N GLN A 159 19.53 -14.04 -6.76
CA GLN A 159 20.13 -14.07 -5.42
C GLN A 159 20.72 -15.45 -5.06
N ALA A 160 20.00 -16.52 -5.37
CA ALA A 160 20.47 -17.89 -5.09
C ALA A 160 21.69 -18.27 -5.94
N GLY A 161 21.76 -17.82 -7.20
CA GLY A 161 22.86 -18.14 -8.13
C GLY A 161 24.20 -17.50 -7.75
N ASP A 162 24.16 -16.30 -7.18
CA ASP A 162 25.37 -15.53 -6.81
C ASP A 162 25.83 -15.81 -5.36
N SER A 163 25.04 -16.56 -4.58
CA SER A 163 25.34 -16.86 -3.17
C SER A 163 26.46 -17.89 -3.04
N LYS A 164 27.59 -17.48 -2.47
CA LYS A 164 28.68 -18.39 -2.05
C LYS A 164 28.43 -18.85 -0.62
N LEU A 165 28.59 -20.15 -0.37
CA LEU A 165 28.63 -20.66 0.99
C LEU A 165 29.81 -19.99 1.72
N PRO A 166 29.63 -19.54 2.98
CA PRO A 166 30.76 -19.18 3.81
C PRO A 166 31.57 -20.46 4.06
N ILE A 167 32.74 -20.55 3.42
CA ILE A 167 33.79 -21.55 3.69
C ILE A 167 34.65 -21.11 4.86
#